data_AF-T0Z444-F1
#
_entry.id   AF-T0Z444-F1
#
_cell.length_a   1.000
_cell.length_b   1.000
_cell.length_c   1.000
_cell.angle_alpha   90.00
_cell.angle_beta   90.00
_cell.angle_gamma   90.00
#
_symmetry.space_group_name_H-M   'P 1'
#
loop_
_entity.id
_entity.type
_entity.pdbx_description
1 polymer ?
#
loop_
_entity_poly.entity_id
_entity_poly.type
_entity_poly.pdbx_seq_one_letter_code
_entity_poly.pdbx_strand_id
1 'polypeptide(L)' 'MDSSQNEILIVAGMSGAGRSTAADILEDMGWLVIDNLPSSLVEKIGDLAIRTGNEYLKIVLVLGRSAPMGFGELITA' A
#
# COMPACT_ATOMS: atom_id res chain seq x y z
N MET A 1 9.69 23.18 -1.79
CA MET A 1 10.67 22.13 -2.12
C MET A 1 9.90 20.84 -2.00
N ASP A 2 9.67 20.17 -3.12
CA ASP A 2 8.88 18.95 -3.17
C ASP A 2 9.64 17.88 -2.39
N SER A 3 9.02 17.44 -1.30
CA SER A 3 9.59 16.44 -0.41
C SER A 3 9.39 15.10 -1.10
N SER A 4 10.44 14.54 -1.72
CA SER A 4 10.42 13.20 -2.33
C SER A 4 10.20 12.13 -1.28
N GLN A 5 8.98 12.02 -0.80
CA GLN A 5 8.52 11.04 0.17
C GLN A 5 7.73 9.99 -0.59
N ASN A 6 8.10 8.74 -0.38
CA ASN A 6 7.36 7.62 -0.96
C ASN A 6 6.04 7.49 -0.21
N GLU A 7 4.94 7.39 -0.96
CA GLU A 7 3.60 7.30 -0.41
C GLU A 7 3.13 5.85 -0.47
N ILE A 8 2.78 5.29 0.68
CA ILE A 8 2.20 3.95 0.78
C ILE A 8 0.78 4.10 1.33
N LEU A 9 -0.19 3.64 0.56
CA LEU A 9 -1.59 3.59 0.93
C LEU A 9 -2.01 2.12 1.07
N ILE A 10 -2.85 1.84 2.07
CA ILE A 10 -3.36 0.49 2.31
C ILE A 10 -4.87 0.52 2.22
N VAL A 11 -5.41 -0.30 1.34
CA VAL A 11 -6.84 -0.46 1.13
C VAL A 11 -7.25 -1.80 1.72
N ALA A 12 -7.95 -1.75 2.84
CA ALA A 12 -8.47 -2.92 3.55
C ALA A 12 -9.98 -2.81 3.74
N GLY A 13 -10.64 -3.96 3.88
CA GLY A 13 -12.10 -4.02 3.99
C GLY A 13 -12.64 -5.42 3.77
N MET A 14 -13.85 -5.67 4.26
CA MET A 14 -14.53 -6.95 4.06
C MET A 14 -14.85 -7.22 2.58
N SER A 15 -15.26 -8.45 2.26
CA SER A 15 -15.75 -8.79 0.91
C SER A 15 -16.94 -7.90 0.54
N GLY A 16 -16.88 -7.24 -0.62
CA GLY A 16 -17.92 -6.31 -1.07
C GLY A 16 -17.78 -4.87 -0.57
N ALA A 17 -16.76 -4.53 0.23
CA ALA A 17 -16.55 -3.17 0.75
C ALA A 17 -16.01 -2.15 -0.28
N GLY A 18 -15.99 -2.50 -1.58
CA GLY A 18 -15.51 -1.59 -2.64
C GLY A 18 -13.98 -1.50 -2.80
N ARG A 19 -13.21 -2.45 -2.24
CA ARG A 19 -11.73 -2.46 -2.35
C ARG A 19 -11.23 -2.40 -3.79
N SER A 20 -11.82 -3.19 -4.69
CA SER A 20 -11.45 -3.20 -6.11
C SER A 20 -11.76 -1.86 -6.77
N THR A 21 -12.92 -1.26 -6.50
CA THR A 21 -13.26 0.08 -7.00
C THR A 21 -12.30 1.15 -6.52
N ALA A 22 -11.87 1.11 -5.25
CA ALA A 22 -10.86 2.03 -4.74
C ALA A 22 -9.49 1.82 -5.42
N ALA A 23 -9.09 0.56 -5.64
CA ALA A 23 -7.90 0.21 -6.41
C ALA A 23 -7.95 0.76 -7.83
N ASP A 24 -9.03 0.54 -8.58
CA ASP A 24 -9.19 1.02 -9.95
C ASP A 24 -9.01 2.54 -10.04
N ILE A 25 -9.65 3.29 -9.13
CA ILE A 25 -9.55 4.76 -9.07
C ILE A 25 -8.11 5.21 -8.74
N LEU A 26 -7.41 4.49 -7.86
CA LEU A 26 -6.04 4.83 -7.49
C LEU A 26 -5.06 4.51 -8.62
N GLU A 27 -5.27 3.42 -9.36
CA GLU A 27 -4.51 3.09 -10.56
C GLU A 27 -4.66 4.18 -11.62
N ASP A 28 -5.88 4.66 -11.86
CA ASP A 28 -6.18 5.78 -12.75
C ASP A 28 -5.49 7.09 -12.32
N MET A 29 -5.26 7.27 -11.01
CA MET A 29 -4.51 8.40 -10.44
C MET A 29 -2.99 8.23 -10.51
N GLY A 30 -2.50 7.16 -11.13
CA GLY A 30 -1.07 6.88 -11.31
C GLY A 30 -0.43 6.17 -10.11
N TRP A 31 -1.20 5.55 -9.24
CA TRP A 31 -0.66 4.69 -8.18
C TRP A 31 -0.35 3.30 -8.70
N LEU A 32 0.73 2.71 -8.20
CA LEU A 32 1.03 1.30 -8.38
C LEU A 32 0.16 0.47 -7.43
N VAL A 33 -0.86 -0.18 -7.96
CA VAL A 33 -1.77 -1.02 -7.18
C VAL A 33 -1.29 -2.47 -7.14
N ILE A 34 -1.21 -3.04 -5.94
CA ILE A 34 -0.87 -4.44 -5.70
C ILE A 34 -2.02 -5.10 -4.92
N ASP A 35 -2.82 -5.92 -5.61
CA ASP A 35 -3.95 -6.64 -5.02
C ASP A 35 -3.59 -8.06 -4.56
N ASN A 36 -4.36 -8.57 -3.59
CA ASN A 36 -4.23 -9.90 -2.99
C ASN A 36 -2.83 -10.21 -2.46
N LEU A 37 -2.10 -9.17 -2.02
CA LEU A 37 -0.76 -9.34 -1.50
C LEU A 37 -0.81 -10.16 -0.20
N PRO A 38 -0.02 -11.24 -0.08
CA PRO A 38 0.17 -11.92 1.19
C PRO A 38 0.67 -10.94 2.24
N SER A 39 0.09 -11.01 3.44
CA SER A 39 0.49 -10.21 4.60
C SER A 39 2.00 -10.22 4.85
N SER A 40 2.64 -11.37 4.68
CA SER A 40 4.09 -11.56 4.85
C SER A 40 4.98 -10.78 3.87
N LEU A 41 4.42 -10.25 2.78
CA LEU A 41 5.16 -9.46 1.79
C LEU A 41 5.00 -7.96 1.98
N VAL A 42 4.04 -7.52 2.81
CA VAL A 42 3.76 -6.10 2.99
C VAL A 42 4.96 -5.36 3.57
N GLU A 43 5.60 -5.90 4.62
CA GLU A 43 6.80 -5.33 5.23
C GLU A 43 7.94 -5.19 4.20
N LYS A 44 8.15 -6.22 3.37
CA LYS A 44 9.19 -6.20 2.34
C LYS A 44 8.95 -5.11 1.28
N ILE A 45 7.69 -4.89 0.90
CA ILE A 45 7.35 -3.82 -0.04
C ILE A 45 7.56 -2.44 0.60
N GLY A 46 7.20 -2.29 1.88
CA GLY A 46 7.49 -1.08 2.66
C GLY A 46 9.00 -0.76 2.70
N ASP A 47 9.82 -1.76 3.04
CA ASP A 47 11.27 -1.63 3.07
C ASP A 47 11.86 -1.26 1.70
N LEU A 48 11.35 -1.87 0.62
CA LEU A 48 11.79 -1.56 -0.74
C LEU A 48 11.42 -0.14 -1.14
N ALA A 49 10.20 0.29 -0.83
CA ALA A 49 9.75 1.66 -1.09
C ALA A 49 10.65 2.66 -0.36
N ILE A 50 10.93 2.46 0.93
CA ILE A 50 11.82 3.34 1.72
C ILE A 50 13.23 3.40 1.12
N ARG A 51 13.79 2.26 0.70
CA ARG A 51 15.16 2.16 0.15
C ARG A 51 15.32 2.75 -1.24
N THR A 52 14.25 2.89 -2.02
CA THR A 52 14.33 3.30 -3.43
C THR A 52 14.72 4.77 -3.59
N GLY A 53 14.50 5.63 -2.57
CA GLY A 53 15.22 6.89 -2.31
C GLY A 53 15.29 7.97 -3.41
N ASN A 54 14.80 7.75 -4.62
CA ASN A 54 15.00 8.67 -5.76
C ASN A 54 13.83 8.77 -6.74
N GLU A 55 12.81 7.92 -6.62
CA GLU A 55 11.62 7.97 -7.45
C GLU A 55 10.40 8.05 -6.52
N TYR A 56 9.61 9.11 -6.65
CA TYR A 56 8.34 9.26 -5.95
C TYR A 56 7.46 8.04 -6.24
N LEU A 57 7.44 7.08 -5.32
CA LEU A 57 6.72 5.84 -5.51
C LEU A 57 5.40 5.90 -4.72
N LYS A 58 4.29 5.85 -5.45
CA LYS A 58 2.93 5.80 -4.88
C LYS A 58 2.42 4.38 -4.97
N ILE A 59 2.42 3.64 -3.86
CA ILE A 59 2.00 2.23 -3.81
C ILE A 59 0.67 2.10 -3.08
N VAL A 60 -0.25 1.32 -3.64
CA VAL A 60 -1.46 0.86 -2.96
C VAL A 60 -1.37 -0.63 -2.70
N LEU A 61 -1.56 -1.04 -1.45
CA LEU A 61 -1.63 -2.44 -1.06
C LEU A 61 -3.05 -2.81 -0.69
N VAL A 62 -3.68 -3.71 -1.45
CA VAL A 62 -5.03 -4.18 -1.16
C VAL A 62 -4.95 -5.47 -0.35
N LEU A 63 -5.38 -5.40 0.91
CA LEU A 63 -5.35 -6.55 1.82
C LEU A 63 -6.70 -7.26 1.87
N GLY A 64 -6.65 -8.59 1.81
CA GLY A 64 -7.78 -9.49 2.01
C GLY A 64 -8.06 -9.80 3.48
N ARG A 65 -8.70 -10.95 3.75
CA ARG A 65 -9.11 -11.38 5.10
C ARG A 65 -7.97 -11.61 6.10
N SER A 66 -6.72 -11.53 5.66
CA SER A 66 -5.54 -11.79 6.47
C SER A 66 -4.60 -10.58 6.39
N ALA A 67 -4.92 -9.51 7.10
CA ALA A 67 -3.93 -8.47 7.39
C ALA A 67 -2.88 -9.03 8.40
N PRO A 68 -1.60 -8.67 8.30
CA PRO A 68 -0.60 -9.10 9.27
C PRO A 68 -0.96 -8.59 10.67
N MET A 69 -0.77 -9.41 11.71
CA MET A 69 -0.78 -8.93 13.10
C MET A 69 0.40 -7.95 13.28
N GLY A 70 0.16 -6.79 13.91
CA GLY A 70 1.19 -5.75 14.12
C GLY A 70 1.18 -4.60 13.10
N PHE A 71 0.31 -4.65 12.09
CA PHE A 71 0.29 -3.64 11.03
C PHE A 71 -0.03 -2.21 11.49
N GLY A 72 -0.79 -2.07 12.58
CA GLY A 72 -1.17 -0.76 13.12
C GLY A 72 -0.01 0.05 13.73
N GLU A 73 1.13 -0.58 14.05
CA GLU A 73 2.28 0.10 14.66
C GLU A 73 3.24 0.71 13.62
N LEU A 74 3.17 0.28 12.34
CA LEU A 74 4.09 0.73 11.30
C LEU A 74 3.83 2.16 10.79
N ILE A 75 2.70 2.77 11.17
CA ILE A 75 2.22 4.07 10.62
C ILE A 75 2.42 5.22 11.64
N THR A 76 3.19 5.02 12.71
CA THR A 76 3.44 6.04 13.75
C THR A 76 4.93 6.29 14.03
N ALA A 77 5.84 5.65 13.30
CA ALA A 77 7.28 5.87 13.44
C ALA A 77 7.82 6.90 12.43
#